data_AF-A0A842KLC4-F1
#
_entry.id   AF-A0A842KLC4-F1
#
_cell.length_a   1.000
_cell.length_b   1.000
_cell.length_c   1.000
_cell.angle_alpha   90.00
_cell.angle_beta   90.00
_cell.angle_gamma   90.00
#
_symmetry.space_group_name_H-M   'P 1'
#
loop_
_entity.id
_entity.type
_entity.pdbx_description
1 polymer ?
#
loop_
_entity_poly.entity_id
_entity_poly.type
_entity_poly.pdbx_seq_one_letter_code
_entity_poly.pdbx_strand_id
1 'polypeptide(L)'
;MIYICPCWLFINPVFLSFFFNTPDYRSQISQNVSGIAQPKCNATKLKELVLPFLLLPEQQEIVRRVDALFAFADSIEAKVAVAREKMERLRQSILAKAFSGELVPTEAELAMKSEAVNQVKGSSSSEVS
;
A
#
# COMPACT_ATOMS: atom_id res chain seq x y z
N MET A 1 -15.73 31.03 33.75
CA MET A 1 -16.90 30.24 33.30
C MET A 1 -16.51 29.53 32.02
N ILE A 2 -16.20 28.23 32.09
CA ILE A 2 -15.87 27.43 30.91
C ILE A 2 -17.20 27.09 30.24
N TYR A 3 -17.50 27.72 29.11
CA TYR A 3 -18.61 27.32 28.26
C TYR A 3 -18.23 25.97 27.62
N ILE A 4 -18.66 24.87 28.24
CA ILE A 4 -18.67 23.58 27.56
C ILE A 4 -19.77 23.68 26.50
N CYS A 5 -19.39 23.88 25.24
CA CYS A 5 -20.31 23.83 24.12
C CYS A 5 -21.00 22.45 24.11
N PRO A 6 -22.35 22.35 24.17
CA PRO A 6 -23.06 21.07 24.17
C PRO A 6 -22.94 20.29 22.84
N CYS A 7 -22.28 20.88 21.85
CA CYS A 7 -22.06 20.32 20.52
C CYS A 7 -21.25 19.00 20.54
N TRP A 8 -20.44 18.75 21.58
CA TRP A 8 -19.73 17.48 21.75
C TRP A 8 -20.64 16.27 22.00
N LEU A 9 -21.92 16.48 22.31
CA LEU A 9 -22.86 15.38 22.48
C LEU A 9 -23.43 14.86 21.15
N PHE A 10 -23.25 15.59 20.05
CA PHE A 10 -23.89 15.26 18.76
C PHE A 10 -22.90 15.04 17.62
N ILE A 11 -21.62 15.38 17.81
CA ILE A 11 -20.59 15.30 16.77
C ILE A 11 -19.38 14.53 17.29
N ASN A 12 -19.00 13.49 16.56
CA ASN A 12 -17.77 12.75 16.77
C ASN A 12 -16.58 13.57 16.22
N PRO A 13 -15.54 13.84 17.05
CA PRO A 13 -14.39 14.65 16.63
C PRO A 13 -13.54 13.98 15.53
N VAL A 14 -13.48 12.65 15.52
CA VAL A 14 -12.73 11.89 14.51
C VAL A 14 -13.43 11.97 13.16
N PHE A 15 -14.75 11.85 13.14
CA PHE A 15 -15.56 12.06 11.94
C PHE A 15 -15.32 13.46 11.35
N LEU A 16 -15.32 14.50 12.21
CA LEU A 16 -15.11 15.87 11.78
C LEU A 16 -13.70 16.08 11.17
N SER A 17 -12.68 15.42 11.72
CA SER A 17 -11.32 15.43 11.16
C SER A 17 -11.29 14.84 9.74
N PHE A 18 -11.96 13.70 9.52
CA PHE A 18 -12.06 13.13 8.17
C PHE A 18 -12.84 14.04 7.23
N PHE A 19 -13.96 14.61 7.69
CA PHE A 19 -14.74 15.57 6.90
C PHE A 19 -13.91 16.79 6.48
N PHE A 20 -13.08 17.36 7.36
CA PHE A 20 -12.22 18.49 7.03
C PHE A 20 -11.12 18.17 6.02
N ASN A 21 -10.83 16.89 5.78
CA ASN A 21 -9.91 16.46 4.75
C ASN A 21 -10.60 16.13 3.42
N THR A 22 -11.93 16.24 3.35
CA THR A 22 -12.66 16.04 2.10
C THR A 22 -12.44 17.19 1.11
N PRO A 23 -12.43 16.91 -0.20
CA PRO A 23 -12.34 17.94 -1.24
C PRO A 23 -13.46 18.97 -1.15
N ASP A 24 -14.68 18.54 -0.79
CA ASP A 24 -15.85 19.42 -0.70
C ASP A 24 -15.65 20.50 0.38
N TYR A 25 -15.18 20.11 1.56
CA TYR A 25 -14.85 21.08 2.61
C TYR A 25 -13.70 22.00 2.20
N ARG A 26 -12.62 21.43 1.62
CA ARG A 26 -11.45 22.22 1.18
C ARG A 26 -11.82 23.23 0.08
N SER A 27 -12.72 22.86 -0.82
CA SER A 27 -13.27 23.73 -1.86
C SER A 27 -14.06 24.89 -1.24
N GLN A 28 -14.98 24.60 -0.32
CA GLN A 28 -15.74 25.63 0.40
C GLN A 28 -14.81 26.61 1.15
N ILE A 29 -13.75 26.12 1.79
CA ILE A 29 -12.76 26.98 2.45
C ILE A 29 -12.03 27.85 1.43
N SER A 30 -11.54 27.27 0.33
CA SER A 30 -10.78 28.02 -0.67
C SER A 30 -11.56 29.16 -1.30
N GLN A 31 -12.87 28.99 -1.50
CA GLN A 31 -13.77 30.02 -2.03
C GLN A 31 -14.04 31.16 -1.04
N ASN A 32 -13.94 30.89 0.27
CA ASN A 32 -14.26 31.83 1.34
C ASN A 32 -13.02 32.46 1.98
N VAL A 33 -11.83 32.09 1.51
CA VAL A 33 -10.55 32.65 1.92
C VAL A 33 -10.29 33.97 1.18
N SER A 34 -9.84 34.98 1.93
CA SER A 34 -9.43 36.28 1.40
C SER A 34 -7.98 36.59 1.76
N GLY A 35 -7.28 37.32 0.88
CA GLY A 35 -5.87 37.72 1.07
C GLY A 35 -4.87 36.81 0.35
N ILE A 36 -3.92 37.43 -0.36
CA ILE A 36 -2.92 36.73 -1.20
C ILE A 36 -1.71 36.29 -0.37
N ALA A 37 -1.21 37.16 0.53
CA ALA A 37 -0.01 36.88 1.32
C ALA A 37 -0.29 36.05 2.59
N GLN A 38 -1.48 36.20 3.16
CA GLN A 38 -1.95 35.44 4.32
C GLN A 38 -3.43 35.07 4.10
N PRO A 39 -3.71 33.86 3.59
CA PRO A 39 -5.08 33.42 3.38
C PRO A 39 -5.82 33.37 4.72
N LYS A 40 -6.87 34.19 4.85
CA LYS A 40 -7.68 34.29 6.06
C LYS A 40 -9.13 33.99 5.75
N CYS A 41 -9.76 33.14 6.56
CA CYS A 41 -11.20 32.96 6.59
C CYS A 41 -11.77 33.67 7.83
N ASN A 42 -12.73 34.57 7.64
CA ASN A 42 -13.35 35.30 8.73
C ASN A 42 -14.38 34.42 9.46
N ALA A 43 -14.61 34.65 10.75
CA ALA A 43 -15.58 33.93 11.55
C ALA A 43 -17.01 33.97 10.96
N THR A 44 -17.40 35.06 10.30
CA THR A 44 -18.68 35.15 9.57
C THR A 44 -18.73 34.15 8.41
N LYS A 45 -17.64 34.04 7.65
CA LYS A 45 -17.52 33.09 6.53
C LYS A 45 -17.44 31.65 6.99
N LEU A 46 -16.81 31.38 8.12
CA LEU A 46 -16.81 30.04 8.73
C LEU A 46 -18.22 29.58 9.13
N LYS A 47 -19.10 30.50 9.56
CA LYS A 47 -20.50 30.17 9.89
C LYS A 47 -21.37 29.85 8.67
N GLU A 48 -20.95 30.29 7.49
CA GLU A 48 -21.64 30.04 6.21
C GLU A 48 -21.27 28.68 5.60
N LEU A 49 -20.30 27.97 6.16
CA LEU A 49 -19.87 26.66 5.67
C LEU A 49 -20.94 25.60 5.89
N VAL A 50 -21.13 24.76 4.88
CA VAL A 50 -22.05 23.63 4.93
C VAL A 50 -21.34 22.45 5.58
N LEU A 51 -21.88 22.01 6.72
CA LEU A 51 -21.45 20.80 7.42
C LEU A 51 -22.51 19.71 7.27
N PRO A 52 -22.12 18.45 7.01
CA PRO A 52 -23.06 17.34 6.99
C PRO A 52 -23.54 17.09 8.42
N PHE A 53 -24.86 17.02 8.58
CA PHE A 53 -25.49 16.58 9.81
C PHE A 53 -25.88 15.10 9.67
N LEU A 54 -25.17 14.23 10.39
CA LEU A 54 -25.43 12.78 10.42
C LEU A 54 -25.72 12.34 11.85
N LEU A 55 -26.45 11.24 12.01
CA LEU A 55 -26.68 10.68 13.34
C LEU A 55 -25.38 10.07 13.91
N LEU A 56 -25.21 10.08 15.23
CA LEU A 56 -24.00 9.55 15.88
C LEU A 56 -23.62 8.12 15.44
N PRO A 57 -24.55 7.16 15.30
CA PRO A 57 -24.21 5.81 14.85
C PRO A 57 -23.64 5.80 13.42
N GLU A 58 -24.15 6.67 12.54
CA GLU A 58 -23.67 6.79 11.16
C GLU A 58 -22.27 7.40 11.13
N GLN A 59 -22.03 8.44 11.94
CA GLN A 59 -20.70 9.04 12.09
C GLN A 59 -19.67 7.99 12.56
N GLN A 60 -20.05 7.15 13.52
CA GLN A 60 -19.20 6.06 14.02
C GLN A 60 -18.94 4.99 12.96
N GLU A 61 -19.97 4.60 12.19
CA GLU A 61 -19.80 3.62 11.11
C GLU A 61 -18.89 4.15 9.99
N ILE A 62 -19.00 5.44 9.65
CA ILE A 62 -18.09 6.08 8.69
C ILE A 62 -16.65 6.03 9.20
N VAL A 63 -16.42 6.44 10.45
CA VAL A 63 -15.08 6.39 11.07
C VAL A 63 -14.53 4.96 11.02
N ARG A 64 -15.33 3.97 11.44
CA ARG A 64 -14.93 2.56 11.43
C ARG A 64 -14.51 2.07 10.03
N ARG A 65 -15.24 2.47 8.99
CA ARG A 65 -14.92 2.11 7.60
C ARG A 65 -13.64 2.77 7.12
N VAL A 66 -13.47 4.06 7.41
CA VAL A 66 -12.27 4.80 7.03
C VAL A 66 -11.04 4.22 7.72
N ASP A 67 -11.12 3.91 9.02
CA ASP A 67 -10.03 3.29 9.77
C ASP A 67 -9.67 1.90 9.21
N ALA A 68 -10.68 1.10 8.84
CA ALA A 68 -10.44 -0.20 8.22
C ALA A 68 -9.72 -0.09 6.87
N LEU A 69 -10.00 0.95 6.08
CA LEU A 69 -9.31 1.21 4.82
C LEU A 69 -7.87 1.64 5.03
N PHE A 70 -7.59 2.50 6.01
CA PHE A 70 -6.21 2.88 6.35
C PHE A 70 -5.41 1.69 6.85
N ALA A 71 -5.95 0.89 7.77
CA ALA A 71 -5.30 -0.33 8.24
C ALA A 71 -5.01 -1.32 7.09
N PHE A 72 -5.93 -1.41 6.11
CA PHE A 72 -5.70 -2.21 4.92
C PHE A 72 -4.56 -1.65 4.05
N ALA A 73 -4.51 -0.34 3.84
CA ALA A 73 -3.42 0.32 3.12
C ALA A 73 -2.06 0.07 3.80
N ASP A 74 -1.98 0.25 5.12
CA ASP A 74 -0.77 -0.04 5.91
C ASP A 74 -0.32 -1.49 5.73
N SER A 75 -1.26 -2.43 5.68
CA SER A 75 -0.97 -3.86 5.44
C SER A 75 -0.38 -4.12 4.04
N ILE A 76 -0.80 -3.36 3.03
CA ILE A 76 -0.25 -3.45 1.67
C ILE A 76 1.15 -2.88 1.65
N GLU A 77 1.37 -1.71 2.24
CA GLU A 77 2.69 -1.08 2.33
C GLU A 77 3.71 -2.00 3.00
N ALA A 78 3.33 -2.65 4.11
CA ALA A 78 4.16 -3.62 4.79
C ALA A 78 4.51 -4.83 3.89
N LYS A 79 3.53 -5.37 3.15
CA LYS A 79 3.77 -6.49 2.21
C LYS A 79 4.71 -6.08 1.08
N VAL A 80 4.56 -4.87 0.54
CA VAL A 80 5.42 -4.34 -0.51
C VAL A 80 6.85 -4.16 0.01
N ALA A 81 7.03 -3.64 1.22
CA ALA A 81 8.35 -3.49 1.84
C ALA A 81 9.06 -4.84 1.99
N VAL A 82 8.37 -5.86 2.52
CA VAL A 82 8.91 -7.21 2.66
C VAL A 82 9.24 -7.84 1.30
N ALA A 83 8.37 -7.67 0.30
CA ALA A 83 8.60 -8.20 -1.05
C ALA A 83 9.84 -7.55 -1.69
N ARG A 84 10.02 -6.24 -1.52
CA ARG A 84 11.18 -5.50 -2.02
C ARG A 84 12.47 -6.00 -1.38
N GLU A 85 12.48 -6.23 -0.08
CA GLU A 85 13.65 -6.78 0.62
C GLU A 85 14.00 -8.19 0.12
N LYS A 86 12.99 -9.06 -0.02
CA LYS A 86 13.18 -10.41 -0.58
C LYS A 86 13.74 -10.37 -1.99
N MET A 87 13.25 -9.47 -2.84
CA MET A 87 13.71 -9.31 -4.20
C MET A 87 15.19 -8.90 -4.25
N GLU A 88 15.63 -7.99 -3.39
CA GLU A 88 17.04 -7.58 -3.35
C GLU A 88 17.95 -8.71 -2.85
N ARG A 89 17.54 -9.46 -1.82
CA ARG A 89 18.29 -10.65 -1.36
C ARG A 89 18.39 -11.71 -2.45
N LEU A 90 17.29 -11.97 -3.17
CA LEU A 90 17.27 -12.92 -4.27
C LEU A 90 18.21 -12.46 -5.40
N ARG A 91 18.19 -11.17 -5.74
CA ARG A 91 19.08 -10.58 -6.76
C ARG A 91 20.55 -10.79 -6.38
N GLN A 92 20.91 -10.54 -5.11
CA GLN A 92 22.26 -10.76 -4.60
C GLN A 92 22.66 -12.24 -4.63
N SER A 93 21.76 -13.15 -4.23
CA SER A 93 22.01 -14.60 -4.28
C SER A 93 22.21 -15.12 -5.70
N ILE A 94 21.39 -14.66 -6.66
CA ILE A 94 21.54 -15.01 -8.07
C ILE A 94 22.89 -14.49 -8.60
N LEU A 95 23.26 -13.24 -8.32
CA LEU A 95 24.55 -12.70 -8.76
C LEU A 95 25.71 -13.46 -8.14
N ALA A 96 25.65 -13.78 -6.84
CA ALA A 96 26.68 -14.57 -6.17
C ALA A 96 26.85 -15.95 -6.84
N LYS A 97 25.75 -16.65 -7.10
CA LYS A 97 25.76 -17.95 -7.79
C LYS A 97 26.23 -17.84 -9.24
N ALA A 98 25.91 -16.74 -9.94
CA ALA A 98 26.38 -16.49 -11.29
C ALA A 98 27.90 -16.33 -11.34
N PHE A 99 28.47 -15.59 -10.39
CA PHE A 99 29.92 -15.38 -10.30
C PHE A 99 30.68 -16.58 -9.74
N SER A 100 30.06 -17.44 -8.91
CA SER A 100 30.69 -18.69 -8.44
C SER A 100 30.64 -19.83 -9.47
N GLY A 101 29.97 -19.63 -10.61
CA GLY A 101 29.82 -20.66 -11.64
C GLY A 101 28.80 -21.75 -11.30
N GLU A 102 28.11 -21.64 -10.15
CA GLU A 102 27.10 -22.60 -9.70
C GLU A 102 25.79 -22.58 -10.50
N LEU A 103 25.56 -21.55 -11.33
CA LEU A 103 24.38 -21.45 -12.20
C LEU A 103 24.54 -22.21 -13.53
N VAL A 104 25.74 -22.69 -13.84
CA VAL A 104 26.02 -23.48 -15.05
C VAL A 104 26.49 -24.86 -14.60
N PRO A 105 25.95 -25.96 -15.16
CA PRO A 105 26.45 -27.30 -14.84
C PRO A 105 27.94 -27.39 -15.15
N THR A 106 28.69 -27.97 -14.22
CA THR A 106 30.16 -28.08 -14.36
C THR A 106 30.49 -28.98 -15.56
N GLU A 107 31.64 -28.78 -16.22
CA GLU A 107 32.08 -29.63 -17.34
C GLU A 107 32.06 -31.12 -16.99
N ALA A 108 32.38 -31.48 -15.74
CA ALA A 108 32.28 -32.85 -15.23
C ALA A 108 30.83 -33.38 -15.21
N GLU A 109 29.84 -32.58 -14.81
CA GLU A 109 28.42 -32.98 -14.84
C GLU A 109 27.91 -33.12 -16.26
N LEU A 110 28.32 -32.23 -17.18
CA LEU A 110 27.96 -32.31 -18.60
C LEU A 110 28.57 -33.56 -19.27
N ALA A 111 29.82 -33.90 -18.93
CA ALA A 111 30.50 -35.10 -19.39
C ALA A 111 29.74 -36.36 -18.95
N MET A 112 29.45 -36.52 -17.65
CA MET A 112 28.71 -37.68 -17.13
C MET A 112 27.29 -37.80 -17.72
N LYS A 113 26.61 -36.67 -17.95
CA LYS A 113 25.27 -36.69 -18.56
C LYS A 113 25.31 -37.10 -20.03
N SER A 114 26.34 -36.70 -20.77
CA SER A 114 26.51 -37.09 -22.18
C SER A 114 26.89 -38.57 -22.34
N GLU A 115 27.69 -39.12 -21.43
CA GLU A 115 28.03 -40.54 -21.37
C GLU A 115 26.80 -41.40 -21.05
N ALA A 116 25.98 -40.99 -20.08
CA ALA A 116 24.72 -41.67 -19.76
C ALA A 116 23.72 -41.65 -20.95
N VAL A 117 23.65 -40.53 -21.69
CA VAL A 117 22.81 -40.43 -22.90
C VAL A 117 23.32 -41.34 -24.03
N ASN A 118 24.63 -41.52 -24.17
CA ASN A 118 25.21 -42.43 -25.16
C ASN A 118 24.99 -43.90 -24.82
N GLN A 119 24.99 -44.29 -23.54
CA GLN A 119 24.64 -45.66 -23.13
C GLN A 119 23.18 -46.01 -23.43
N VAL A 120 22.25 -45.07 -23.23
CA VAL A 120 20.82 -45.28 -23.51
C VAL A 120 20.53 -45.39 -25.01
N LYS A 121 21.27 -44.66 -25.86
CA LYS A 121 21.16 -44.78 -27.33
C LYS A 121 21.82 -46.04 -27.90
N GLY A 122 22.85 -46.56 -27.22
CA GLY A 122 23.51 -47.81 -27.60
C GLY A 122 22.62 -49.05 -27.44
N SER A 123 21.72 -49.05 -26.43
CA SER A 123 20.79 -50.16 -26.18
C SER A 123 19.56 -50.18 -27.10
N SER A 124 19.17 -49.05 -27.70
CA SER A 124 18.00 -49.00 -28.61
C SER A 124 18.31 -49.39 -30.06
N SER A 125 19.58 -49.62 -30.42
CA SER A 125 19.97 -50.03 -31.77
C SER A 125 20.09 -51.55 -31.96
N SER A 126 19.92 -52.34 -30.89
CA SER A 126 20.00 -53.81 -30.89
C SER A 126 18.65 -54.54 -30.81
N GLU A 127 17.51 -53.83 -30.79
CA GLU A 127 16.17 -54.43 -30.70
C GLU A 127 15.33 -54.32 -31.99
N VAL A 128 15.92 -53.86 -33.11
CA VAL A 128 15.28 -53.95 -34.43
C VAL A 128 16.12 -54.86 -35.33
N SER A 129 15.98 -56.16 -35.14
CA SER A 129 16.28 -57.22 -36.11
C SER A 129 15.36 -58.40 -35.87
#